data_AF-A0A0R1RS18-F1
#
_entry.id   AF-A0A0R1RS18-F1
#
_cell.length_a   1.000
_cell.length_b   1.000
_cell.length_c   1.000
_cell.angle_alpha   90.00
_cell.angle_beta   90.00
_cell.angle_gamma   90.00
#
_symmetry.space_group_name_H-M   'P 1'
#
loop_
_entity.id
_entity.type
_entity.pdbx_description
1 polymer ?
#
loop_
_entity_poly.entity_id
_entity_poly.type
_entity_poly.pdbx_seq_one_letter_code
_entity_poly.pdbx_strand_id
1 'polypeptide(L)'
;MQALNINGKSLTPRINFRFRSVLAKKLGDENDKSGFSNLITGLVQSDPDALLSFYEAALAGDHPSDDDLFDAMDDQVFKDDDSEDAAFRDAVNALNNSGFFKIKAKAWKKRNEQLRTILQAQLDALADSDTAAAANQKTGYQVGLDQINDSENAFDKMTAPQEAPAAETTTSQIG
;
A
#
# COMPACT_ATOMS: atom_id res chain seq x y z
N MET A 1 -10.09 6.34 6.20
CA MET A 1 -10.68 5.08 5.71
C MET A 1 -12.17 5.23 5.59
N GLN A 2 -12.60 5.40 4.36
CA GLN A 2 -13.99 5.42 3.94
C GLN A 2 -14.68 4.06 4.10
N ALA A 3 -15.97 4.07 4.43
CA ALA A 3 -16.82 2.88 4.44
C ALA A 3 -17.36 2.59 3.03
N LEU A 4 -17.54 1.32 2.69
CA LEU A 4 -18.19 0.92 1.43
C LEU A 4 -19.68 0.70 1.68
N ASN A 5 -20.51 1.31 0.84
CA ASN A 5 -21.94 1.02 0.82
C ASN A 5 -22.19 -0.24 0.00
N ILE A 6 -22.63 -1.30 0.66
CA ILE A 6 -22.87 -2.61 0.05
C ILE A 6 -24.27 -3.07 0.46
N ASN A 7 -25.17 -3.32 -0.49
CA ASN A 7 -26.56 -3.75 -0.24
C ASN A 7 -27.31 -2.87 0.78
N GLY A 8 -27.15 -1.55 0.67
CA GLY A 8 -27.76 -0.57 1.57
C GLY A 8 -27.17 -0.54 2.98
N LYS A 9 -26.06 -1.24 3.23
CA LYS A 9 -25.31 -1.21 4.49
C LYS A 9 -23.98 -0.50 4.29
N SER A 10 -23.66 0.43 5.20
CA SER A 10 -22.34 1.05 5.26
C SER A 10 -21.39 0.13 6.04
N LEU A 11 -20.47 -0.55 5.32
CA LEU A 11 -19.49 -1.46 5.90
C LEU A 11 -18.15 -0.76 6.06
N THR A 12 -17.65 -0.66 7.30
CA THR A 12 -16.37 -0.03 7.61
C THR A 12 -15.24 -1.05 7.59
N PRO A 13 -14.21 -0.88 6.75
CA PRO A 13 -13.02 -1.73 6.76
C PRO A 13 -12.34 -1.76 8.14
N ARG A 14 -12.01 -2.96 8.65
CA ARG A 14 -11.39 -3.13 9.97
C ARG A 14 -10.05 -3.83 9.90
N ILE A 15 -9.01 -3.14 10.36
CA ILE A 15 -7.64 -3.64 10.37
C ILE A 15 -7.30 -4.25 11.74
N ASN A 16 -7.69 -5.51 11.94
CA ASN A 16 -7.51 -6.25 13.18
C ASN A 16 -6.78 -7.59 12.96
N PHE A 17 -6.78 -8.49 13.94
CA PHE A 17 -6.11 -9.79 13.78
C PHE A 17 -6.79 -10.69 12.72
N ARG A 18 -8.10 -10.53 12.49
CA ARG A 18 -8.81 -11.23 11.40
C ARG A 18 -8.32 -10.76 10.04
N PHE A 19 -8.19 -9.43 9.84
CA PHE A 19 -7.57 -8.87 8.63
C PHE A 19 -6.23 -9.55 8.33
N ARG A 20 -5.34 -9.59 9.32
CA ARG A 20 -4.04 -10.25 9.19
C ARG A 20 -4.16 -11.71 8.75
N SER A 21 -5.09 -12.45 9.35
CA SER A 21 -5.25 -13.87 9.07
C SER A 21 -5.79 -14.14 7.66
N VAL A 22 -6.66 -13.26 7.14
CA VAL A 22 -7.20 -13.38 5.78
C VAL A 22 -6.16 -12.95 4.77
N LEU A 23 -5.48 -11.82 5.03
CA LEU A 23 -4.40 -11.33 4.19
C LEU A 23 -3.30 -12.38 3.99
N ALA A 24 -2.86 -13.03 5.06
CA ALA A 24 -1.84 -14.07 5.00
C ALA A 24 -2.23 -15.26 4.10
N LYS A 25 -3.52 -15.55 3.94
CA LYS A 25 -3.99 -16.61 3.03
C LYS A 25 -4.04 -16.15 1.57
N LYS A 26 -4.31 -14.87 1.34
CA LYS A 26 -4.47 -14.30 -0.01
C LYS A 26 -3.15 -13.90 -0.63
N LEU A 27 -2.32 -13.17 0.12
CA LEU A 27 -1.07 -12.58 -0.38
C LEU A 27 0.18 -13.19 0.23
N GLY A 28 0.04 -14.15 1.15
CA GLY A 28 1.18 -14.79 1.80
C GLY A 28 1.91 -15.75 0.87
N ASP A 29 3.24 -15.70 0.88
CA ASP A 29 4.09 -16.58 0.08
C ASP A 29 5.19 -17.24 0.92
N GLU A 30 6.19 -17.84 0.28
CA GLU A 30 7.33 -18.48 0.95
C GLU A 30 8.23 -17.49 1.69
N ASN A 31 8.39 -16.29 1.16
CA ASN A 31 9.28 -15.24 1.65
C ASN A 31 8.58 -14.28 2.62
N ASP A 32 7.25 -14.12 2.50
CA ASP A 32 6.40 -13.38 3.40
C ASP A 32 5.09 -14.12 3.67
N LYS A 33 5.13 -15.01 4.67
CA LYS A 33 3.95 -15.74 5.14
C LYS A 33 2.81 -14.85 5.64
N SER A 34 3.05 -13.57 5.90
CA SER A 34 1.99 -12.63 6.30
C SER A 34 1.32 -11.91 5.13
N GLY A 35 1.90 -11.96 3.93
CA GLY A 35 1.43 -11.24 2.76
C GLY A 35 1.50 -9.71 2.88
N PHE A 36 2.20 -9.21 3.90
CA PHE A 36 2.23 -7.78 4.20
C PHE A 36 3.09 -7.00 3.21
N SER A 37 4.26 -7.51 2.88
CA SER A 37 5.20 -6.89 1.95
C SER A 37 4.56 -6.79 0.57
N ASN A 38 3.88 -7.86 0.15
CA ASN A 38 3.15 -7.90 -1.11
C ASN A 38 2.00 -6.88 -1.10
N LEU A 39 1.23 -6.83 -0.01
CA LEU A 39 0.17 -5.82 0.15
C LEU A 39 0.71 -4.39 0.06
N ILE A 40 1.71 -4.04 0.87
CA ILE A 40 2.24 -2.67 0.88
C ILE A 40 2.84 -2.31 -0.46
N THR A 41 3.61 -3.22 -1.07
CA THR A 41 4.25 -2.97 -2.36
C THR A 41 3.19 -2.73 -3.45
N GLY A 42 2.15 -3.56 -3.51
CA GLY A 42 1.05 -3.35 -4.46
C GLY A 42 0.30 -2.05 -4.20
N LEU A 43 -0.05 -1.74 -2.95
CA LEU A 43 -0.77 -0.51 -2.63
C LEU A 43 0.01 0.76 -2.99
N VAL A 44 1.33 0.78 -2.77
CA VAL A 44 2.15 1.96 -3.12
C VAL A 44 2.48 2.04 -4.62
N GLN A 45 2.24 0.96 -5.37
CA GLN A 45 2.35 0.88 -6.83
C GLN A 45 0.99 1.03 -7.52
N SER A 46 -0.07 1.38 -6.77
CA SER A 46 -1.45 1.49 -7.25
C SER A 46 -1.93 0.21 -7.96
N ASP A 47 -1.58 -0.96 -7.41
CA ASP A 47 -2.04 -2.27 -7.90
C ASP A 47 -3.49 -2.54 -7.44
N PRO A 48 -4.48 -2.61 -8.35
CA PRO A 48 -5.88 -2.84 -8.00
C PRO A 48 -6.10 -4.17 -7.25
N ASP A 49 -5.33 -5.21 -7.56
CA ASP A 49 -5.47 -6.53 -6.91
C ASP A 49 -5.04 -6.47 -5.44
N ALA A 50 -4.05 -5.64 -5.11
CA ALA A 50 -3.63 -5.39 -3.75
C ALA A 50 -4.70 -4.61 -2.97
N LEU A 51 -5.36 -3.63 -3.61
CA LEU A 51 -6.47 -2.89 -3.00
C LEU A 51 -7.70 -3.76 -2.79
N LEU A 52 -8.04 -4.63 -3.75
CA LEU A 52 -9.10 -5.61 -3.57
C LEU A 52 -8.79 -6.56 -2.41
N SER A 53 -7.59 -7.13 -2.39
CA SER A 53 -7.13 -8.01 -1.30
C SER A 53 -7.19 -7.32 0.07
N PHE A 54 -6.92 -6.02 0.11
CA PHE A 54 -7.11 -5.20 1.31
C PHE A 54 -8.57 -5.19 1.75
N TYR A 55 -9.50 -4.82 0.85
CA TYR A 55 -10.92 -4.70 1.21
C TYR A 55 -11.54 -6.03 1.62
N GLU A 56 -11.24 -7.11 0.89
CA GLU A 56 -11.68 -8.46 1.24
C GLU A 56 -11.21 -8.86 2.65
N ALA A 57 -9.94 -8.59 2.98
CA ALA A 57 -9.41 -8.87 4.31
C ALA A 57 -10.03 -7.97 5.39
N ALA A 58 -10.30 -6.71 5.08
CA ALA A 58 -10.81 -5.72 6.03
C ALA A 58 -12.31 -5.85 6.31
N LEU A 59 -13.06 -6.39 5.35
CA LEU A 59 -14.50 -6.65 5.44
C LEU A 59 -14.83 -8.10 5.76
N ALA A 60 -13.82 -8.96 5.97
CA ALA A 60 -13.99 -10.37 6.36
C ALA A 60 -14.76 -10.59 7.69
N GLY A 61 -15.09 -9.53 8.44
CA GLY A 61 -15.99 -9.61 9.59
C GLY A 61 -17.47 -9.51 9.21
N ASP A 62 -17.78 -8.74 8.16
CA ASP A 62 -19.14 -8.47 7.68
C ASP A 62 -19.56 -9.45 6.57
N HIS A 63 -18.59 -10.11 5.93
CA HIS A 63 -18.80 -11.16 4.94
C HIS A 63 -19.75 -10.74 3.78
N PRO A 64 -19.46 -9.64 3.05
CA PRO A 64 -20.13 -9.39 1.78
C PRO A 64 -19.85 -10.53 0.79
N SER A 65 -20.72 -10.75 -0.18
CA SER A 65 -20.37 -11.62 -1.31
C SER A 65 -19.31 -10.95 -2.18
N ASP A 66 -18.58 -11.75 -2.96
CA ASP A 66 -17.54 -11.23 -3.86
C ASP A 66 -18.17 -10.29 -4.90
N ASP A 67 -19.30 -10.67 -5.51
CA ASP A 67 -20.04 -9.85 -6.47
C ASP A 67 -20.46 -8.50 -5.86
N ASP A 68 -21.04 -8.51 -4.64
CA ASP A 68 -21.45 -7.27 -3.98
C ASP A 68 -20.26 -6.36 -3.65
N LEU A 69 -19.09 -6.94 -3.34
CA LEU A 69 -17.88 -6.19 -3.08
C LEU A 69 -17.32 -5.58 -4.36
N PHE A 70 -17.29 -6.35 -5.45
CA PHE A 70 -16.79 -5.88 -6.74
C PHE A 70 -17.65 -4.72 -7.25
N ASP A 71 -18.97 -4.88 -7.26
CA ASP A 71 -19.91 -3.82 -7.65
C ASP A 71 -19.69 -2.56 -6.80
N ALA A 72 -19.54 -2.71 -5.48
CA ALA A 72 -19.28 -1.59 -4.59
C ALA A 72 -17.92 -0.92 -4.82
N MET A 73 -16.89 -1.68 -5.20
CA MET A 73 -15.58 -1.15 -5.55
C MET A 73 -15.63 -0.40 -6.87
N ASP A 74 -16.29 -0.90 -7.90
CA ASP A 74 -16.46 -0.19 -9.17
C ASP A 74 -17.24 1.13 -8.98
N ASP A 75 -18.31 1.10 -8.17
CA ASP A 75 -19.17 2.27 -7.96
C ASP A 75 -18.56 3.35 -7.06
N GLN A 76 -17.64 3.00 -6.15
CA GLN A 76 -17.15 3.92 -5.11
C GLN A 76 -15.63 4.13 -5.12
N VAL A 77 -14.86 3.11 -5.48
CA VAL A 77 -13.39 3.11 -5.43
C VAL A 77 -12.79 3.37 -6.80
N PHE A 78 -13.20 2.62 -7.82
CA PHE A 78 -12.67 2.74 -9.20
C PHE A 78 -13.56 3.58 -10.13
N LYS A 79 -14.37 4.45 -9.53
CA LYS A 79 -15.30 5.32 -10.28
C LYS A 79 -14.57 6.38 -11.11
N ASP A 80 -13.51 6.94 -10.55
CA ASP A 80 -12.65 7.97 -11.15
C ASP A 80 -11.28 7.98 -10.46
N ASP A 81 -10.29 8.61 -11.11
CA ASP A 81 -8.89 8.65 -10.65
C ASP A 81 -8.76 9.24 -9.23
N ASP A 82 -9.56 10.25 -8.88
CA ASP A 82 -9.52 10.90 -7.57
C ASP A 82 -9.99 9.94 -6.46
N SER A 83 -11.08 9.20 -6.71
CA SER A 83 -11.59 8.15 -5.81
C SER A 83 -10.59 7.01 -5.64
N GLU A 84 -9.94 6.58 -6.73
CA GLU A 84 -8.95 5.51 -6.72
C GLU A 84 -7.73 5.91 -5.88
N ASP A 85 -7.14 7.07 -6.18
CA ASP A 85 -5.99 7.62 -5.44
C ASP A 85 -6.31 7.81 -3.96
N ALA A 86 -7.54 8.25 -3.65
CA ALA A 86 -8.00 8.38 -2.28
C ALA A 86 -8.09 7.02 -1.57
N ALA A 87 -8.57 5.98 -2.24
CA ALA A 87 -8.70 4.64 -1.67
C ALA A 87 -7.34 3.99 -1.36
N PHE A 88 -6.38 4.09 -2.28
CA PHE A 88 -5.00 3.62 -2.04
C PHE A 88 -4.37 4.33 -0.85
N ARG A 89 -4.45 5.67 -0.83
CA ARG A 89 -3.95 6.48 0.29
C ARG A 89 -4.63 6.11 1.60
N ASP A 90 -5.93 5.90 1.60
CA ASP A 90 -6.71 5.52 2.78
C ASP A 90 -6.31 4.14 3.30
N ALA A 91 -6.12 3.16 2.42
CA ALA A 91 -5.67 1.82 2.77
C ALA A 91 -4.27 1.87 3.41
N VAL A 92 -3.31 2.56 2.77
CA VAL A 92 -1.95 2.71 3.30
C VAL A 92 -1.95 3.44 4.64
N ASN A 93 -2.72 4.53 4.78
CA ASN A 93 -2.86 5.24 6.05
C ASN A 93 -3.48 4.40 7.16
N ALA A 94 -4.52 3.62 6.84
CA ALA A 94 -5.18 2.77 7.81
C ALA A 94 -4.23 1.66 8.30
N LEU A 95 -3.44 1.07 7.39
CA LEU A 95 -2.36 0.16 7.76
C LEU A 95 -1.33 0.85 8.66
N ASN A 96 -0.84 2.03 8.27
CA ASN A 96 0.15 2.77 9.05
C ASN A 96 -0.37 3.19 10.44
N ASN A 97 -1.68 3.35 10.61
CA ASN A 97 -2.29 3.67 11.91
C ASN A 97 -2.58 2.44 12.78
N SER A 98 -2.49 1.23 12.23
CA SER A 98 -2.64 0.00 12.99
C SER A 98 -1.34 -0.37 13.72
N GLY A 99 -1.45 -0.62 15.04
CA GLY A 99 -0.29 -0.87 15.90
C GLY A 99 0.59 -2.04 15.46
N PHE A 100 -0.01 -3.13 14.96
CA PHE A 100 0.76 -4.27 14.46
C PHE A 100 1.39 -4.00 13.10
N PHE A 101 0.74 -3.17 12.27
CA PHE A 101 1.25 -2.82 10.95
C PHE A 101 2.39 -1.80 11.00
N LYS A 102 2.43 -0.92 12.01
CA LYS A 102 3.62 -0.08 12.25
C LYS A 102 4.90 -0.91 12.41
N ILE A 103 4.82 -2.04 13.12
CA ILE A 103 5.96 -2.96 13.30
C ILE A 103 6.36 -3.58 11.96
N LYS A 104 5.37 -3.98 11.17
CA LYS A 104 5.57 -4.60 9.85
C LYS A 104 6.13 -3.60 8.83
N ALA A 105 5.63 -2.37 8.78
CA ALA A 105 6.13 -1.30 7.91
C ALA A 105 7.60 -0.99 8.20
N LYS A 106 7.98 -0.90 9.49
CA LYS A 106 9.39 -0.74 9.89
C LYS A 106 10.27 -1.90 9.42
N ALA A 107 9.77 -3.14 9.53
CA ALA A 107 10.50 -4.31 9.05
C ALA A 107 10.63 -4.33 7.52
N TRP A 108 9.60 -3.91 6.80
CA TRP A 108 9.62 -3.78 5.34
C TRP A 108 10.65 -2.74 4.88
N LYS A 109 10.64 -1.53 5.45
CA LYS A 109 11.67 -0.51 5.17
C LYS A 109 13.09 -1.00 5.45
N LYS A 110 13.29 -1.67 6.59
CA LYS A 110 14.60 -2.26 6.92
C LYS A 110 15.04 -3.31 5.89
N ARG A 111 14.12 -4.13 5.40
CA ARG A 111 14.42 -5.11 4.33
C ARG A 111 14.79 -4.41 3.03
N ASN A 112 14.07 -3.36 2.66
CA ASN A 112 14.35 -2.55 1.48
C ASN A 112 15.72 -1.87 1.55
N GLU A 113 16.10 -1.34 2.72
CA GLU A 113 17.44 -0.79 2.96
C GLU A 113 18.54 -1.84 2.77
N GLN A 114 18.33 -3.07 3.26
CA GLN A 114 19.26 -4.18 3.05
C GLN A 114 19.39 -4.54 1.56
N LEU A 115 18.27 -4.62 0.84
CA LEU A 115 18.26 -4.87 -0.60
C LEU A 115 18.98 -3.76 -1.38
N ARG A 116 18.76 -2.51 -1.01
CA ARG A 116 19.46 -1.34 -1.57
C ARG A 116 20.97 -1.47 -1.42
N THR A 117 21.42 -1.84 -0.22
CA THR A 117 22.85 -2.04 0.08
C THR A 117 23.45 -3.15 -0.81
N ILE A 118 22.73 -4.26 -0.98
CA ILE A 118 23.19 -5.39 -1.80
C ILE A 118 23.26 -4.98 -3.27
N LEU A 119 22.22 -4.36 -3.81
CA LEU A 119 22.17 -3.94 -5.21
C LEU A 119 23.24 -2.89 -5.53
N GLN A 120 23.48 -1.94 -4.62
CA GLN A 120 24.55 -0.96 -4.77
C GLN A 120 25.93 -1.63 -4.80
N ALA A 121 26.18 -2.59 -3.89
CA ALA A 121 27.44 -3.33 -3.90
C ALA A 121 27.66 -4.12 -5.21
N GLN A 122 26.60 -4.64 -5.83
CA GLN A 122 26.69 -5.31 -7.13
C GLN A 122 26.99 -4.32 -8.27
N LEU A 123 26.41 -3.12 -8.23
CA LEU A 123 26.75 -2.05 -9.18
C LEU A 123 28.21 -1.62 -9.06
N ASP A 124 28.68 -1.43 -7.83
CA ASP A 124 30.07 -1.03 -7.54
C ASP A 124 31.05 -2.11 -8.02
N ALA A 125 30.74 -3.39 -7.80
CA ALA A 125 31.56 -4.51 -8.26
C ALA A 125 31.64 -4.61 -9.80
N LEU A 126 30.65 -4.09 -10.52
CA LEU A 126 30.63 -4.04 -11.97
C LEU A 126 31.14 -2.72 -12.55
N ALA A 127 31.48 -1.72 -11.73
CA ALA A 127 31.72 -0.34 -12.17
C ALA A 127 32.66 -0.25 -13.38
N ASP A 128 33.81 -0.93 -13.33
CA ASP A 128 34.85 -0.90 -14.36
C ASP A 128 34.64 -1.92 -15.51
N SER A 129 33.53 -2.67 -15.50
CA SER A 129 33.21 -3.64 -16.55
C SER A 129 32.39 -3.00 -17.68
N ASP A 130 32.96 -3.05 -18.89
CA ASP A 130 32.37 -2.51 -20.13
C ASP A 130 31.78 -3.60 -21.04
N THR A 131 31.65 -4.83 -20.54
CA THR A 131 31.03 -5.90 -21.31
C THR A 131 29.52 -5.67 -21.47
N ALA A 132 28.95 -6.10 -22.60
CA ALA A 132 27.50 -6.03 -22.81
C ALA A 132 26.71 -6.80 -21.73
N ALA A 133 27.27 -7.90 -21.21
CA ALA A 133 26.69 -8.64 -20.10
C ALA A 133 26.65 -7.80 -18.81
N ALA A 134 27.75 -7.12 -18.47
CA ALA A 134 27.81 -6.23 -17.31
C ALA A 134 26.89 -5.01 -17.46
N ALA A 135 26.76 -4.45 -18.67
CA ALA A 135 25.81 -3.37 -18.94
C ALA A 135 24.36 -3.81 -18.65
N ASN A 136 23.95 -4.98 -19.14
CA ASN A 136 22.62 -5.52 -18.86
C ASN A 136 22.39 -5.80 -17.35
N GLN A 137 23.40 -6.32 -16.65
CA GLN A 137 23.34 -6.53 -15.21
C GLN A 137 23.22 -5.21 -14.44
N LYS A 138 24.02 -4.20 -14.79
CA LYS A 138 23.95 -2.85 -14.22
C LYS A 138 22.54 -2.29 -14.36
N THR A 139 21.96 -2.33 -15.57
CA THR A 139 20.58 -1.88 -15.81
C THR A 139 19.59 -2.61 -14.90
N GLY A 140 19.68 -3.93 -14.78
CA GLY A 140 18.79 -4.70 -13.92
C GLY A 140 18.88 -4.30 -12.43
N TYR A 141 20.10 -4.09 -11.92
CA TYR A 141 20.30 -3.64 -10.54
C TYR A 141 19.83 -2.21 -10.31
N GLN A 142 20.03 -1.32 -11.29
CA GLN A 142 19.57 0.06 -11.23
C GLN A 142 18.04 0.13 -11.17
N VAL A 143 17.35 -0.63 -12.04
CA VAL A 143 15.88 -0.74 -12.02
C VAL A 143 15.39 -1.24 -10.67
N GLY A 144 16.05 -2.25 -10.09
CA GLY A 144 15.69 -2.74 -8.75
C GLY A 144 15.86 -1.70 -7.65
N LEU A 145 16.91 -0.86 -7.72
CA LEU A 145 17.12 0.24 -6.79
C LEU A 145 16.05 1.32 -6.93
N ASP A 146 15.73 1.71 -8.15
CA ASP A 146 14.72 2.72 -8.45
C ASP A 146 13.35 2.26 -7.93
N GLN A 147 12.97 1.00 -8.19
CA GLN A 147 11.73 0.42 -7.67
C GLN A 147 11.63 0.46 -6.14
N ILE A 148 12.73 0.16 -5.43
CA ILE A 148 12.78 0.25 -3.96
C ILE A 148 12.58 1.69 -3.50
N ASN A 149 13.30 2.64 -4.12
CA ASN A 149 13.23 4.06 -3.77
C ASN A 149 11.82 4.62 -4.02
N ASP A 150 11.24 4.32 -5.18
CA ASP A 150 9.92 4.79 -5.57
C ASP A 150 8.84 4.24 -4.64
N SER A 151 8.92 2.95 -4.29
CA SER A 151 7.96 2.32 -3.36
C SER A 151 8.04 2.94 -1.95
N GLU A 152 9.24 3.23 -1.43
CA GLU A 152 9.40 3.89 -0.14
C GLU A 152 8.93 5.35 -0.17
N ASN A 153 9.25 6.09 -1.24
CA ASN A 153 8.81 7.46 -1.43
C ASN A 153 7.28 7.54 -1.53
N ALA A 154 6.65 6.62 -2.25
CA ALA A 154 5.20 6.52 -2.35
C ALA A 154 4.57 6.19 -0.99
N PHE A 155 5.14 5.23 -0.24
CA PHE A 155 4.71 4.96 1.13
C PHE A 155 4.78 6.21 2.02
N ASP A 156 5.88 6.97 1.97
CA ASP A 156 6.07 8.16 2.78
C ASP A 156 5.12 9.29 2.39
N LYS A 157 4.87 9.50 1.09
CA LYS A 157 3.86 10.44 0.61
C LYS A 157 2.45 10.07 1.08
N MET A 158 2.09 8.79 0.97
CA MET A 158 0.76 8.31 1.37
C MET A 158 0.55 8.36 2.88
N THR A 159 1.60 8.20 3.68
CA THR A 159 1.55 8.18 5.15
C THR A 159 1.90 9.50 5.82
N ALA A 160 2.28 10.52 5.04
CA ALA A 160 2.52 11.86 5.55
C ALA A 160 1.26 12.39 6.25
N PRO A 161 1.39 13.09 7.39
CA PRO A 161 0.25 13.77 8.00
C PRO A 161 -0.40 14.71 6.97
N GLN A 162 -1.69 14.55 6.69
CA GLN A 162 -2.40 15.55 5.92
C GLN A 162 -2.35 16.88 6.69
N GLU A 163 -1.91 17.95 6.03
CA GLU A 163 -2.12 19.30 6.56
C GLU A 163 -3.62 19.45 6.84
N ALA A 164 -3.96 19.76 8.10
CA ALA A 164 -5.34 19.95 8.48
C ALA A 164 -5.97 20.99 7.56
N PRO A 165 -7.19 20.78 7.02
CA PRO A 165 -7.88 21.84 6.31
C PRO A 165 -7.92 23.05 7.25
N ALA A 166 -7.42 24.19 6.77
CA ALA A 166 -7.45 25.43 7.51
C ALA A 166 -8.89 25.61 8.02
N ALA A 167 -9.06 25.59 9.35
CA ALA A 167 -10.36 25.80 9.95
C ALA A 167 -10.87 27.16 9.45
N GLU A 168 -11.84 27.13 8.54
CA GLU A 168 -12.60 28.32 8.18
C GLU A 168 -13.23 28.82 9.47
N THR A 169 -12.61 29.84 10.05
CA THR A 169 -13.15 30.59 11.17
C THR A 169 -14.31 31.38 10.60
N THR A 170 -15.50 30.76 10.59
CA THR A 170 -16.78 31.48 10.47
C THR A 170 -16.86 32.43 11.65
N THR A 171 -16.31 33.63 11.47
CA THR A 171 -16.54 34.76 12.35
C THR A 171 -17.99 35.17 12.12
N SER A 172 -18.86 34.66 12.99
CA SER A 172 -20.23 35.13 13.14
C SER A 172 -20.15 36.60 13.53
N GLN A 173 -20.29 37.51 12.55
CA GLN A 173 -20.49 38.92 12.82
C GLN A 173 -21.93 39.09 13.33
N ILE A 174 -22.04 39.23 14.64
CA ILE A 174 -23.17 39.84 15.32
C ILE A 174 -22.78 41.31 15.53
N GLY A 175 -23.50 42.23 14.91
CA GLY A 175 -23.30 43.68 15.02
C GLY A 175 -24.21 44.45 14.09
#